data_AF-A0A3B1AT81-F1
#
_entry.id   AF-A0A3B1AT81-F1
#
_cell.length_a   1.000
_cell.length_b   1.000
_cell.length_c   1.000
_cell.angle_alpha   90.00
_cell.angle_beta   90.00
_cell.angle_gamma   90.00
#
_symmetry.space_group_name_H-M   'P 1'
#
loop_
_entity.id
_entity.type
_entity.pdbx_description
1 polymer ?
#
loop_
_entity_poly.entity_id
_entity_poly.type
_entity_poly.pdbx_seq_one_letter_code
_entity_poly.pdbx_strand_id
1 'polypeptide(L)'
;MANSSQQSVERVNLVYRSGDKKTGMDVELPFRTLVLGDFTQSGASEVFDGQTPVSVTTDNINDVIKGLGIELVIDVPDCLMDGESSDNLTITLPLTAISDFSPQTIVGNVPCLAKLAALRKQLLSILEGDLEGKKASGPDTLMQSDEDVAAFVQRYALDDQLSQSSLSILVTEIDERLSRQMDTILHHKQFETMESVWRALYFLLERTPFEENCTVEILNISKQALLENFEDVPETIQSELYNIVYSAEFGQFGGRPFSVIIGNYD
;
A
#
# COMPACT_ATOMS: atom_id res chain seq x y z
N MET A 1 -36.46 -1.64 -11.54
CA MET A 1 -36.32 -0.23 -11.13
C MET A 1 -36.71 -0.15 -9.66
N ALA A 2 -35.74 -0.34 -8.76
CA ALA A 2 -35.97 -0.28 -7.32
C ALA A 2 -35.59 1.12 -6.84
N ASN A 3 -36.56 1.80 -6.26
CA ASN A 3 -36.47 3.13 -5.69
C ASN A 3 -35.74 3.01 -4.34
N SER A 4 -34.43 3.26 -4.31
CA SER A 4 -33.68 3.35 -3.04
C SER A 4 -33.92 4.73 -2.46
N SER A 5 -34.86 4.79 -1.50
CA SER A 5 -35.12 5.94 -0.65
C SER A 5 -33.82 6.41 -0.01
N GLN A 6 -33.30 7.53 -0.49
CA GLN A 6 -32.19 8.26 0.14
C GLN A 6 -32.73 8.77 1.48
N GLN A 7 -32.35 8.08 2.55
CA GLN A 7 -32.73 8.43 3.90
C GLN A 7 -31.97 9.71 4.25
N SER A 8 -32.69 10.83 4.35
CA SER A 8 -32.12 12.12 4.75
C SER A 8 -31.62 12.00 6.19
N VAL A 9 -30.30 11.95 6.36
CA VAL A 9 -29.68 12.03 7.68
C VAL A 9 -29.79 13.48 8.14
N GLU A 10 -30.52 13.75 9.22
CA GLU A 10 -30.55 15.07 9.83
C GLU A 10 -29.14 15.42 10.34
N ARG A 11 -28.60 16.56 9.89
CA ARG A 11 -27.29 17.08 10.32
C ARG A 11 -27.41 18.51 10.83
N VAL A 12 -26.59 18.83 11.82
CA VAL A 12 -26.44 20.19 12.35
C VAL A 12 -25.36 20.90 11.53
N ASN A 13 -25.75 21.93 10.78
CA ASN A 13 -24.83 22.68 9.93
C ASN A 13 -24.38 23.96 10.65
N LEU A 14 -23.06 24.12 10.84
CA LEU A 14 -22.46 25.33 11.37
C LEU A 14 -22.23 26.32 10.23
N VAL A 15 -23.05 27.38 10.18
CA VAL A 15 -22.94 28.43 9.16
C VAL A 15 -22.32 29.67 9.77
N TYR A 16 -21.20 30.14 9.21
CA TYR A 16 -20.62 31.43 9.58
C TYR A 16 -21.28 32.55 8.78
N ARG A 17 -21.97 33.47 9.46
CA ARG A 17 -22.49 34.70 8.85
C ARG A 17 -21.51 35.84 9.09
N SER A 18 -20.74 36.17 8.06
CA SER A 18 -19.97 37.41 8.04
C SER A 18 -20.91 38.61 7.98
N GLY A 19 -20.71 39.62 8.85
CA GLY A 19 -21.60 40.77 9.01
C GLY A 19 -21.66 41.76 7.85
N ASP A 20 -21.08 41.45 6.69
CA ASP A 20 -21.01 42.36 5.55
C ASP A 20 -22.25 42.22 4.64
N LYS A 21 -23.18 43.17 4.76
CA LYS A 21 -24.54 43.18 4.19
C LYS A 21 -24.62 43.23 2.65
N LYS A 22 -23.54 42.99 1.90
CA LYS A 22 -23.51 43.14 0.43
C LYS A 22 -23.42 41.83 -0.36
N THR A 23 -23.03 40.73 0.28
CA THR A 23 -22.99 39.40 -0.35
C THR A 23 -23.34 38.38 0.71
N GLY A 24 -24.63 38.10 0.89
CA GLY A 24 -25.13 37.07 1.80
C GLY A 24 -24.83 35.66 1.29
N MET A 25 -23.54 35.34 1.13
CA MET A 25 -23.09 33.96 0.96
C MET A 25 -22.78 33.42 2.34
N ASP A 26 -23.69 32.58 2.83
CA ASP A 26 -23.44 31.68 3.95
C ASP A 26 -22.28 30.76 3.54
N VAL A 27 -21.12 30.88 4.19
CA VAL A 27 -19.96 30.02 3.93
C VAL A 27 -20.00 28.87 4.92
N GLU A 28 -20.17 27.66 4.39
CA GLU A 28 -20.10 26.43 5.16
C GLU A 28 -18.65 25.98 5.30
N LEU A 29 -18.22 25.74 6.54
CA LEU A 29 -16.88 25.22 6.81
C LEU A 29 -16.84 23.72 6.53
N PRO A 30 -15.81 23.23 5.83
CA PRO A 30 -15.67 21.80 5.58
C PRO A 30 -15.45 21.02 6.87
N PHE A 31 -15.96 19.80 6.92
CA PHE A 31 -15.55 18.84 7.95
C PHE A 31 -14.13 18.35 7.62
N ARG A 32 -13.13 19.01 8.20
CA ARG A 32 -11.71 18.66 8.01
C ARG A 32 -11.27 17.59 9.01
N THR A 33 -10.79 16.47 8.49
CA THR A 33 -10.17 15.40 9.27
C THR A 33 -8.67 15.43 9.08
N LEU A 34 -7.90 15.51 10.17
CA LEU A 34 -6.45 15.33 10.14
C LEU A 34 -6.10 13.92 10.62
N VAL A 35 -5.38 13.16 9.81
CA VAL A 35 -4.88 11.83 10.16
C VAL A 35 -3.37 11.91 10.39
N LEU A 36 -2.95 11.67 11.62
CA LEU A 36 -1.55 11.55 12.01
C LEU A 36 -1.14 10.09 11.87
N GLY A 37 0.02 9.80 11.30
CA GLY A 37 0.49 8.42 11.20
C GLY A 37 1.88 8.32 10.59
N ASP A 38 2.50 7.17 10.78
CA ASP A 38 3.77 6.85 10.14
C ASP A 38 3.53 6.20 8.77
N PHE A 39 3.38 7.04 7.75
CA PHE A 39 3.06 6.62 6.38
C PHE A 39 4.31 6.19 5.58
N THR A 40 5.52 6.47 6.09
CA THR A 40 6.78 6.17 5.39
C THR A 40 7.62 5.11 6.08
N GLN A 41 7.43 4.87 7.38
CA GLN A 41 8.24 3.99 8.24
C GLN A 41 9.74 4.16 8.02
N SER A 42 10.13 5.41 7.86
CA SER A 42 11.49 5.82 7.54
C SER A 42 11.85 7.02 8.40
N GLY A 43 13.12 7.41 8.41
CA GLY A 43 13.54 8.61 9.14
C GLY A 43 12.79 9.90 8.74
N ALA A 44 12.08 9.92 7.60
CA ALA A 44 11.25 11.05 7.21
C ALA A 44 10.06 11.28 8.15
N SER A 45 9.49 10.24 8.77
CA SER A 45 8.41 10.40 9.75
C SER A 45 8.93 10.79 11.14
N GLU A 46 10.24 10.75 11.37
CA GLU A 46 10.84 11.18 12.64
C GLU A 46 11.11 12.69 12.71
N VAL A 47 11.03 13.40 11.57
CA VAL A 47 11.28 14.84 11.49
C VAL A 47 9.95 15.59 11.40
N PHE A 48 9.57 16.29 12.46
CA PHE A 48 8.30 17.03 12.49
C PHE A 48 8.44 18.48 11.96
N ASP A 49 9.60 19.11 12.13
CA ASP A 49 9.81 20.49 11.69
C ASP A 49 9.59 20.67 10.17
N GLY A 50 8.85 21.71 9.81
CA GLY A 50 8.53 22.07 8.42
C GLY A 50 7.51 21.17 7.71
N GLN A 51 6.97 20.13 8.36
CA GLN A 51 5.93 19.30 7.76
C GLN A 51 4.58 20.02 7.68
N THR A 52 3.88 19.82 6.56
CA THR A 52 2.53 20.36 6.35
C THR A 52 1.55 19.24 6.02
N PRO A 53 0.30 19.30 6.52
CA PRO A 53 -0.71 18.33 6.15
C PRO A 53 -0.95 18.30 4.63
N VAL A 54 -1.13 17.09 4.09
CA VAL A 54 -1.38 16.85 2.67
C VAL A 54 -2.81 16.35 2.49
N SER A 55 -3.58 16.99 1.61
CA SER A 55 -4.95 16.57 1.31
C SER A 55 -4.97 15.26 0.52
N VAL A 56 -5.80 14.31 0.96
CA VAL A 56 -5.92 12.98 0.36
C VAL A 56 -7.40 12.64 0.13
N THR A 57 -7.65 12.05 -1.04
CA THR A 57 -8.95 11.51 -1.49
C THR A 57 -8.73 10.14 -2.12
N THR A 58 -9.82 9.46 -2.48
CA THR A 58 -9.75 8.21 -3.24
C THR A 58 -9.08 8.37 -4.60
N ASP A 59 -9.10 9.57 -5.18
CA ASP A 59 -8.60 9.83 -6.53
C ASP A 59 -7.10 10.15 -6.55
N ASN A 60 -6.58 10.81 -5.52
CA ASN A 60 -5.19 11.27 -5.48
C ASN A 60 -4.26 10.44 -4.58
N ILE A 61 -4.77 9.45 -3.85
CA ILE A 61 -3.97 8.68 -2.88
C ILE A 61 -2.70 8.07 -3.50
N ASN A 62 -2.79 7.56 -4.73
CA ASN A 62 -1.62 6.98 -5.41
C ASN A 62 -0.57 8.04 -5.75
N ASP A 63 -0.97 9.27 -6.05
CA ASP A 63 -0.03 10.36 -6.31
C ASP A 63 0.65 10.83 -5.03
N VAL A 64 -0.08 10.81 -3.91
CA VAL A 64 0.47 11.08 -2.57
C VAL A 64 1.50 10.01 -2.18
N ILE A 65 1.18 8.72 -2.37
CA ILE A 65 2.12 7.61 -2.10
C ILE A 65 3.39 7.78 -2.95
N LYS A 66 3.26 8.05 -4.26
CA LYS A 66 4.41 8.32 -5.13
C LYS A 66 5.24 9.51 -4.69
N GLY A 67 4.59 10.60 -4.26
CA GLY A 67 5.25 11.82 -3.81
C GLY A 67 6.09 11.62 -2.55
N LEU A 68 5.74 10.65 -1.71
CA LEU A 68 6.50 10.29 -0.52
C LEU A 68 7.76 9.45 -0.84
N GLY A 69 7.85 8.86 -2.04
CA GLY A 69 9.04 8.13 -2.49
C GLY A 69 9.38 6.93 -1.61
N ILE A 70 8.37 6.18 -1.16
CA ILE A 70 8.54 5.09 -0.20
C ILE A 70 9.19 3.88 -0.89
N GLU A 71 10.31 3.43 -0.33
CA GLU A 71 11.01 2.22 -0.75
C GLU A 71 11.12 1.27 0.45
N LEU A 72 10.36 0.18 0.40
CA LEU A 72 10.34 -0.81 1.46
C LEU A 72 11.43 -1.86 1.20
N VAL A 73 12.42 -1.93 2.09
CA VAL A 73 13.50 -2.91 2.04
C VAL A 73 13.32 -3.89 3.20
N ILE A 74 13.07 -5.15 2.89
CA ILE A 74 12.83 -6.21 3.89
C ILE A 74 13.74 -7.40 3.63
N ASP A 75 14.23 -8.02 4.71
CA ASP A 75 14.98 -9.27 4.65
C ASP A 75 14.05 -10.40 5.06
N VAL A 76 13.78 -11.32 4.13
CA VAL A 76 12.89 -12.46 4.36
C VAL A 76 13.65 -13.77 4.16
N PRO A 77 13.33 -14.84 4.91
CA PRO A 77 13.86 -16.18 4.60
C PRO A 77 13.63 -16.56 3.13
N ASP A 78 14.65 -17.14 2.49
CA ASP A 78 14.50 -17.72 1.15
C ASP A 78 13.88 -19.13 1.24
N CYS A 79 12.59 -19.20 0.91
CA CYS A 79 11.79 -20.41 0.85
C CYS A 79 11.63 -20.96 -0.59
N LEU A 80 12.39 -20.44 -1.57
CA LEU A 80 12.26 -20.82 -2.98
C LEU A 80 12.99 -22.13 -3.32
N MET A 81 13.95 -22.54 -2.48
CA MET A 81 14.77 -23.73 -2.71
C MET A 81 14.67 -24.67 -1.50
N ASP A 82 14.46 -25.96 -1.75
CA ASP A 82 14.50 -26.96 -0.67
C ASP A 82 15.97 -27.25 -0.33
N GLY A 83 16.44 -26.66 0.76
CA GLY A 83 17.78 -26.85 1.33
C GLY A 83 17.91 -26.04 2.61
N GLU A 84 18.74 -26.47 3.56
CA GLU A 84 19.06 -25.74 4.80
C GLU A 84 19.91 -24.47 4.53
N SER A 85 19.59 -23.69 3.50
CA SER A 85 20.14 -22.36 3.32
C SER A 85 19.41 -21.43 4.28
N SER A 86 20.09 -20.99 5.34
CA SER A 86 19.62 -19.91 6.22
C SER A 86 19.78 -18.53 5.58
N ASP A 87 19.77 -18.46 4.25
CA ASP A 87 20.05 -17.24 3.52
C ASP A 87 18.78 -16.41 3.47
N ASN A 88 18.91 -15.14 3.87
CA ASN A 88 17.83 -14.18 3.72
C ASN A 88 17.86 -13.63 2.28
N LEU A 89 16.68 -13.56 1.68
CA LEU A 89 16.41 -12.82 0.46
C LEU A 89 16.04 -11.38 0.83
N THR A 90 16.92 -10.43 0.49
CA THR A 90 16.59 -9.00 0.56
C THR A 90 15.68 -8.63 -0.59
N ILE A 91 14.53 -8.04 -0.26
CA ILE A 91 13.53 -7.60 -1.22
C ILE A 91 13.37 -6.09 -1.10
N THR A 92 13.40 -5.43 -2.26
CA THR A 92 13.17 -3.99 -2.39
C THR A 92 11.87 -3.77 -3.16
N LEU A 93 10.88 -3.14 -2.51
CA LEU A 93 9.58 -2.83 -3.08
C LEU A 93 9.39 -1.31 -3.14
N PRO A 94 9.41 -0.70 -4.34
CA PRO A 94 8.97 0.68 -4.50
C PRO A 94 7.45 0.73 -4.34
N LEU A 95 6.96 1.54 -3.40
CA LEU A 95 5.54 1.72 -3.15
C LEU A 95 5.06 3.00 -3.83
N THR A 96 4.19 2.84 -4.82
CA THR A 96 3.64 3.90 -5.67
C THR A 96 2.11 3.91 -5.68
N ALA A 97 1.48 2.83 -5.23
CA ALA A 97 0.02 2.71 -5.20
C ALA A 97 -0.42 1.73 -4.10
N ILE A 98 -1.68 1.83 -3.69
CA ILE A 98 -2.29 0.85 -2.76
C ILE A 98 -2.27 -0.57 -3.34
N SER A 99 -2.31 -0.72 -4.67
CA SER A 99 -2.20 -2.02 -5.34
C SER A 99 -0.85 -2.70 -5.17
N ASP A 100 0.19 -1.98 -4.75
CA ASP A 100 1.55 -2.51 -4.61
C ASP A 100 1.67 -3.46 -3.42
N PHE A 101 0.73 -3.40 -2.47
CA PHE A 101 0.58 -4.39 -1.40
C PHE A 101 -0.09 -5.70 -1.87
N SER A 102 -0.58 -5.78 -3.11
CA SER A 102 -1.21 -7.00 -3.59
C SER A 102 -0.17 -8.07 -3.96
N PRO A 103 -0.46 -9.37 -3.76
CA PRO A 103 0.47 -10.45 -4.10
C PRO A 103 0.91 -10.44 -5.55
N GLN A 104 0.02 -10.02 -6.47
CA GLN A 104 0.32 -9.97 -7.90
C GLN A 104 1.40 -8.94 -8.22
N THR A 105 1.32 -7.75 -7.61
CA THR A 105 2.30 -6.69 -7.82
C THR A 105 3.65 -7.07 -7.19
N ILE A 106 3.64 -7.70 -6.01
CA ILE A 106 4.86 -8.19 -5.35
C ILE A 106 5.59 -9.19 -6.26
N VAL A 107 4.89 -10.18 -6.83
CA VAL A 107 5.50 -11.12 -7.78
C VAL A 107 6.14 -10.40 -8.97
N GLY A 108 5.51 -9.35 -9.49
CA GLY A 108 6.04 -8.56 -10.61
C GLY A 108 7.27 -7.73 -10.25
N ASN A 109 7.32 -7.18 -9.05
CA ASN A 109 8.41 -6.31 -8.59
C ASN A 109 9.64 -7.10 -8.11
N VAL A 110 9.47 -8.35 -7.67
CA VAL A 110 10.56 -9.20 -7.20
C VAL A 110 11.07 -10.09 -8.35
N PRO A 111 12.30 -9.87 -8.88
CA PRO A 111 12.76 -10.54 -10.10
C PRO A 111 12.74 -12.08 -10.03
N CYS A 112 13.08 -12.67 -8.88
CA CYS A 112 13.08 -14.12 -8.72
C CYS A 112 11.66 -14.71 -8.78
N LEU A 113 10.68 -14.04 -8.16
CA LEU A 113 9.27 -14.44 -8.20
C LEU A 113 8.68 -14.26 -9.61
N ALA A 114 9.03 -13.18 -10.29
CA ALA A 114 8.60 -12.92 -11.67
C ALA A 114 9.06 -14.03 -12.62
N LYS A 115 10.33 -14.47 -12.50
CA LYS A 115 10.87 -15.60 -13.28
C LYS A 115 10.09 -16.89 -13.02
N LEU A 116 9.80 -17.21 -11.76
CA LEU A 116 9.02 -18.39 -11.38
C LEU A 116 7.57 -18.35 -11.90
N ALA A 117 6.92 -17.20 -11.79
CA ALA A 117 5.57 -17.01 -12.31
C ALA A 117 5.51 -17.09 -13.85
N ALA A 118 6.54 -16.61 -14.54
CA ALA A 118 6.68 -16.77 -15.98
C ALA A 118 6.84 -18.24 -16.39
N LEU A 119 7.70 -18.99 -15.68
CA LEU A 119 7.86 -20.43 -15.88
C LEU A 119 6.55 -21.19 -15.67
N ARG A 120 5.84 -20.91 -14.58
CA ARG A 120 4.50 -21.46 -14.29
C ARG A 120 3.55 -21.24 -15.46
N LYS A 121 3.48 -20.01 -15.99
CA LYS A 121 2.60 -19.66 -17.12
C LYS A 121 2.98 -20.43 -18.39
N GLN A 122 4.26 -20.62 -18.66
CA GLN A 122 4.74 -21.42 -19.79
C GLN A 122 4.34 -22.89 -19.66
N LEU A 123 4.54 -23.50 -18.48
CA LEU A 123 4.15 -24.89 -18.22
C LEU A 123 2.64 -25.10 -18.35
N LEU A 124 1.82 -24.17 -17.84
CA LEU A 124 0.38 -24.20 -18.02
C LEU A 124 -0.02 -24.09 -19.49
N SER A 125 0.62 -23.22 -20.27
CA SER A 125 0.32 -23.09 -21.71
C SER A 125 0.64 -24.36 -22.51
N ILE A 126 1.65 -25.13 -22.10
CA ILE A 126 1.99 -26.42 -22.71
C ILE A 126 0.93 -27.46 -22.35
N LEU A 127 0.50 -27.51 -21.08
CA LEU A 127 -0.59 -28.38 -20.63
C LEU A 127 -1.90 -28.07 -21.37
N GLU A 128 -2.26 -26.80 -21.52
CA GLU A 128 -3.48 -26.37 -22.23
C GLU A 128 -3.40 -26.60 -23.75
N GLY A 129 -2.25 -26.33 -24.38
CA GLY A 129 -2.06 -26.51 -25.82
C GLY A 129 -2.15 -27.97 -26.28
N ASP A 130 -1.70 -28.90 -25.44
CA ASP A 130 -1.79 -30.34 -25.69
C ASP A 130 -3.23 -30.87 -25.53
N LEU A 131 -4.05 -30.24 -24.67
CA LEU A 131 -5.49 -30.52 -24.53
C LEU A 131 -6.31 -30.08 -25.75
N GLU A 132 -5.87 -29.03 -26.46
CA GLU A 132 -6.51 -28.57 -27.71
C GLU A 132 -6.07 -29.36 -28.97
N GLY A 133 -5.17 -30.34 -28.85
CA GLY A 133 -4.70 -31.15 -29.98
C GLY A 133 -3.87 -30.39 -31.03
N LYS A 134 -3.45 -29.16 -30.72
CA LYS A 134 -2.41 -28.45 -31.49
C LYS A 134 -1.08 -28.94 -30.98
N LYS A 135 -0.22 -29.49 -31.83
CA LYS A 135 1.15 -29.93 -31.45
C LYS A 135 1.82 -28.81 -30.65
N ALA A 136 1.87 -28.95 -29.33
CA ALA A 136 2.68 -28.11 -28.48
C ALA A 136 4.12 -28.33 -28.95
N SER A 137 4.83 -27.25 -29.26
CA SER A 137 6.28 -27.33 -29.41
C SER A 137 6.80 -27.96 -28.12
N GLY A 138 7.52 -29.07 -28.23
CA GLY A 138 7.93 -29.88 -27.10
C GLY A 138 8.79 -29.11 -26.09
N PRO A 139 9.17 -29.76 -24.98
CA PRO A 139 10.03 -29.17 -23.95
C PRO A 139 11.36 -28.61 -24.46
N ASP A 140 11.80 -29.00 -25.67
CA ASP A 140 12.92 -28.40 -26.41
C ASP A 140 12.82 -26.87 -26.59
N THR A 141 11.61 -26.29 -26.56
CA THR A 141 11.43 -24.82 -26.68
C THR A 141 11.77 -24.10 -25.37
N LEU A 142 11.62 -24.75 -24.23
CA LEU A 142 11.97 -24.18 -22.91
C LEU A 142 13.48 -24.14 -22.67
N MET A 143 14.23 -25.08 -23.26
CA MET A 143 15.70 -25.10 -23.20
C MET A 143 16.38 -24.03 -24.07
N GLN A 144 15.62 -23.32 -24.92
CA GLN A 144 16.12 -22.22 -25.76
C GLN A 144 15.90 -20.83 -25.14
N SER A 145 15.12 -20.74 -24.06
CA SER A 145 14.86 -19.49 -23.34
C SER A 145 15.58 -19.51 -21.99
N ASP A 146 16.54 -18.60 -21.83
CA ASP A 146 17.37 -18.34 -20.64
C ASP A 146 18.13 -19.56 -20.07
N GLU A 147 19.47 -19.47 -20.07
CA GLU A 147 20.37 -20.45 -19.45
C GLU A 147 20.02 -20.67 -17.96
N ASP A 148 19.55 -19.61 -17.29
CA ASP A 148 18.98 -19.64 -15.94
C ASP A 148 17.75 -20.54 -15.83
N VAL A 149 16.81 -20.47 -16.78
CA VAL A 149 15.55 -21.24 -16.74
C VAL A 149 15.82 -22.70 -17.06
N ALA A 150 16.74 -23.00 -17.98
CA ALA A 150 17.18 -24.37 -18.23
C ALA A 150 17.88 -24.97 -17.00
N ALA A 151 18.75 -24.21 -16.33
CA ALA A 151 19.37 -24.61 -15.07
C ALA A 151 18.34 -24.78 -13.95
N PHE A 152 17.33 -23.91 -13.89
CA PHE A 152 16.24 -23.98 -12.92
C PHE A 152 15.34 -25.20 -13.16
N VAL A 153 14.95 -25.45 -14.42
CA VAL A 153 14.21 -26.65 -14.80
C VAL A 153 15.05 -27.90 -14.54
N GLN A 154 16.36 -27.93 -14.84
CA GLN A 154 17.23 -29.06 -14.46
C GLN A 154 17.41 -29.22 -12.95
N ARG A 155 17.41 -28.12 -12.19
CA ARG A 155 17.52 -28.12 -10.72
C ARG A 155 16.28 -28.74 -10.07
N TYR A 156 15.12 -28.64 -10.72
CA TYR A 156 13.82 -29.02 -10.15
C TYR A 156 13.06 -30.13 -10.90
N ALA A 157 13.47 -30.48 -12.11
CA ALA A 157 12.91 -31.59 -12.90
C ALA A 157 13.76 -32.84 -12.74
N LEU A 158 13.13 -33.88 -12.19
CA LEU A 158 13.62 -35.25 -12.23
C LEU A 158 13.49 -35.82 -13.65
N ASP A 159 14.62 -36.33 -14.14
CA ASP A 159 14.85 -37.35 -15.19
C ASP A 159 13.93 -37.43 -16.42
N ASP A 160 14.57 -37.27 -17.60
CA ASP A 160 14.28 -37.56 -19.02
C ASP A 160 12.90 -37.99 -19.58
N GLN A 161 11.80 -38.00 -18.83
CA GLN A 161 10.45 -38.24 -19.38
C GLN A 161 9.43 -37.24 -18.83
N LEU A 162 9.34 -36.09 -19.50
CA LEU A 162 8.30 -35.08 -19.30
C LEU A 162 6.93 -35.61 -19.78
N SER A 163 6.32 -36.45 -18.95
CA SER A 163 4.91 -36.84 -19.07
C SER A 163 3.99 -35.73 -18.54
N GLN A 164 2.73 -35.68 -18.99
CA GLN A 164 1.75 -34.69 -18.52
C GLN A 164 1.59 -34.67 -16.99
N SER A 165 1.70 -35.84 -16.34
CA SER A 165 1.70 -35.95 -14.87
C SER A 165 2.91 -35.27 -14.23
N SER A 166 4.07 -35.32 -14.87
CA SER A 166 5.29 -34.68 -14.38
C SER A 166 5.22 -33.15 -14.52
N LEU A 167 4.65 -32.65 -15.63
CA LEU A 167 4.40 -31.22 -15.82
C LEU A 167 3.40 -30.67 -14.80
N SER A 168 2.32 -31.39 -14.50
CA SER A 168 1.36 -30.97 -13.47
C SER A 168 2.01 -30.95 -12.08
N ILE A 169 2.86 -31.94 -11.76
CA ILE A 169 3.61 -31.97 -10.49
C ILE A 169 4.56 -30.77 -10.39
N LEU A 170 5.26 -30.42 -11.47
CA LEU A 170 6.15 -29.26 -11.51
C LEU A 170 5.39 -27.94 -11.30
N VAL A 171 4.21 -27.78 -11.91
CA VAL A 171 3.36 -26.60 -11.69
C VAL A 171 2.90 -26.53 -10.23
N THR A 172 2.47 -27.65 -9.65
CA THR A 172 2.09 -27.71 -8.23
C THR A 172 3.25 -27.33 -7.32
N GLU A 173 4.45 -27.85 -7.57
CA GLU A 173 5.66 -27.53 -6.80
C GLU A 173 6.01 -26.04 -6.87
N ILE A 174 5.94 -25.44 -8.06
CA ILE A 174 6.16 -23.99 -8.25
C ILE A 174 5.11 -23.18 -7.47
N ASP A 175 3.84 -23.58 -7.54
CA ASP A 175 2.74 -22.89 -6.84
C ASP A 175 2.90 -22.95 -5.32
N GLU A 176 3.33 -24.10 -4.78
CA GLU A 176 3.61 -24.26 -3.35
C GLU A 176 4.75 -23.36 -2.88
N ARG A 177 5.84 -23.25 -3.66
CA ARG A 177 6.99 -22.42 -3.31
C ARG A 177 6.73 -20.94 -3.44
N LEU A 178 6.07 -20.53 -4.52
CA LEU A 178 5.61 -19.15 -4.68
C LEU A 178 4.70 -18.77 -3.51
N SER A 179 3.81 -19.67 -3.10
CA SER A 179 2.92 -19.46 -1.95
C SER A 179 3.70 -19.33 -0.64
N ARG A 180 4.67 -20.22 -0.37
CA ARG A 180 5.54 -20.14 0.83
C ARG A 180 6.34 -18.85 0.89
N GLN A 181 6.95 -18.44 -0.22
CA GLN A 181 7.73 -17.19 -0.26
C GLN A 181 6.83 -15.98 -0.10
N MET A 182 5.69 -15.96 -0.79
CA MET A 182 4.71 -14.88 -0.66
C MET A 182 4.19 -14.74 0.77
N ASP A 183 3.86 -15.87 1.41
CA ASP A 183 3.41 -15.90 2.81
C ASP A 183 4.46 -15.28 3.74
N THR A 184 5.73 -15.59 3.52
CA THR A 184 6.84 -15.03 4.30
C THR A 184 6.97 -13.51 4.10
N ILE A 185 6.77 -13.02 2.88
CA ILE A 185 6.80 -11.58 2.55
C ILE A 185 5.62 -10.84 3.20
N LEU A 186 4.41 -11.38 3.04
CA LEU A 186 3.18 -10.74 3.52
C LEU A 186 3.12 -10.67 5.05
N HIS A 187 3.69 -11.66 5.74
CA HIS A 187 3.76 -11.69 7.21
C HIS A 187 5.03 -11.01 7.77
N HIS A 188 5.84 -10.36 6.93
CA HIS A 188 6.97 -9.59 7.44
C HIS A 188 6.44 -8.34 8.17
N LYS A 189 6.86 -8.15 9.42
CA LYS A 189 6.32 -7.10 10.31
C LYS A 189 6.31 -5.71 9.67
N GLN A 190 7.38 -5.28 9.00
CA GLN A 190 7.42 -3.97 8.35
C GLN A 190 6.43 -3.86 7.18
N PHE A 191 6.23 -4.95 6.43
CA PHE A 191 5.26 -4.99 5.35
C PHE A 191 3.83 -4.89 5.92
N GLU A 192 3.51 -5.68 6.94
CA GLU A 192 2.20 -5.66 7.61
C GLU A 192 1.87 -4.29 8.20
N THR A 193 2.82 -3.66 8.90
CA THR A 193 2.60 -2.32 9.48
C THR A 193 2.40 -1.29 8.36
N MET A 194 3.17 -1.37 7.28
CA MET A 194 3.05 -0.42 6.17
C MET A 194 1.69 -0.57 5.48
N GLU A 195 1.32 -1.82 5.18
CA GLU A 195 0.03 -2.14 4.59
C GLU A 195 -1.14 -1.72 5.49
N SER A 196 -1.05 -1.95 6.80
CA SER A 196 -2.12 -1.63 7.75
C SER A 196 -2.38 -0.12 7.81
N VAL A 197 -1.33 0.69 7.88
CA VAL A 197 -1.42 2.16 7.91
C VAL A 197 -2.10 2.68 6.64
N TRP A 198 -1.66 2.22 5.47
CA TRP A 198 -2.21 2.67 4.19
C TRP A 198 -3.61 2.14 3.92
N ARG A 199 -3.91 0.89 4.28
CA ARG A 199 -5.27 0.33 4.15
C ARG A 199 -6.26 0.98 5.12
N ALA A 200 -5.84 1.31 6.33
CA ALA A 200 -6.68 2.03 7.29
C ALA A 200 -7.05 3.43 6.76
N LEU A 201 -6.07 4.15 6.21
CA LEU A 201 -6.32 5.43 5.53
C LEU A 201 -7.27 5.24 4.34
N TYR A 202 -6.98 4.31 3.45
CA TYR A 202 -7.81 4.06 2.27
C TYR A 202 -9.27 3.71 2.66
N PHE A 203 -9.45 2.89 3.70
CA PHE A 203 -10.76 2.56 4.25
C PHE A 203 -11.54 3.77 4.77
N LEU A 204 -10.85 4.72 5.41
CA LEU A 204 -11.43 5.99 5.84
C LEU A 204 -11.87 6.84 4.64
N LEU A 205 -11.02 6.94 3.61
CA LEU A 205 -11.32 7.73 2.41
C LEU A 205 -12.54 7.17 1.67
N GLU A 206 -12.63 5.84 1.49
CA GLU A 206 -13.80 5.22 0.84
C GLU A 206 -15.13 5.47 1.57
N ARG A 207 -15.08 5.76 2.87
CA ARG A 207 -16.27 6.03 3.70
C ARG A 207 -16.51 7.51 3.95
N THR A 208 -15.62 8.38 3.47
CA THR A 208 -15.75 9.82 3.64
C THR A 208 -16.62 10.40 2.53
N PRO A 209 -17.74 11.06 2.83
CA PRO A 209 -18.56 11.71 1.81
C PRO A 209 -17.94 13.03 1.38
N PHE A 210 -16.96 12.99 0.47
CA PHE A 210 -16.28 14.20 -0.04
C PHE A 210 -17.23 15.20 -0.71
N GLU A 211 -18.32 14.72 -1.30
CA GLU A 211 -19.39 15.54 -1.89
C GLU A 211 -20.15 16.37 -0.85
N GLU A 212 -20.07 16.01 0.43
CA GLU A 212 -20.72 16.69 1.56
C GLU A 212 -19.73 17.61 2.29
N ASN A 213 -18.85 18.29 1.55
CA ASN A 213 -17.89 19.25 2.07
C ASN A 213 -16.97 18.64 3.16
N CYS A 214 -16.61 17.37 3.02
CA CYS A 214 -15.66 16.68 3.89
C CYS A 214 -14.27 16.69 3.24
N THR A 215 -13.23 16.83 4.04
CA THR A 215 -11.84 16.78 3.57
C THR A 215 -11.01 15.96 4.54
N VAL A 216 -10.04 15.21 4.01
CA VAL A 216 -9.12 14.41 4.79
C VAL A 216 -7.71 14.86 4.43
N GLU A 217 -6.92 15.16 5.45
CA GLU A 217 -5.53 15.52 5.32
C GLU A 217 -4.69 14.57 6.16
N ILE A 218 -3.51 14.20 5.67
CA ILE A 218 -2.57 13.34 6.39
C ILE A 218 -1.34 14.13 6.81
N LEU A 219 -0.74 13.73 7.92
CA LEU A 219 0.55 14.23 8.39
C LEU A 219 1.45 13.04 8.70
N ASN A 220 2.62 12.98 8.07
CA ASN A 220 3.55 11.87 8.16
C ASN A 220 4.48 12.02 9.36
N ILE A 221 4.03 11.55 10.52
CA ILE A 221 4.78 11.65 11.76
C ILE A 221 4.66 10.38 12.59
N SER A 222 5.79 9.87 13.05
CA SER A 222 5.86 8.72 13.94
C SER A 222 5.31 9.08 15.33
N LYS A 223 4.82 8.07 16.05
CA LYS A 223 4.36 8.25 17.44
C LYS A 223 5.51 8.73 18.34
N GLN A 224 6.73 8.29 18.06
CA GLN A 224 7.92 8.63 18.85
C GLN A 224 8.31 10.09 18.63
N ALA A 225 8.45 10.52 17.38
CA ALA A 225 8.74 11.93 17.07
C ALA A 225 7.66 12.88 17.59
N LEU A 226 6.39 12.48 17.55
CA LEU A 226 5.32 13.30 18.12
C LEU A 226 5.47 13.43 19.65
N LEU A 227 5.86 12.35 20.35
CA LEU A 227 6.11 12.39 21.80
C LEU A 227 7.35 13.23 22.14
N GLU A 228 8.45 13.03 21.43
CA GLU A 228 9.69 13.80 21.60
C GLU A 228 9.43 15.29 21.40
N ASN A 229 8.66 15.67 20.37
CA ASN A 229 8.27 17.06 20.15
C ASN A 229 7.50 17.67 21.33
N PHE A 230 6.64 16.90 21.99
CA PHE A 230 5.93 17.37 23.18
C PHE A 230 6.82 17.48 24.42
N GLU A 231 7.87 16.64 24.52
CA GLU A 231 8.82 16.68 25.63
C GLU A 231 9.84 17.82 25.48
N ASP A 232 10.21 18.15 24.25
CA ASP A 232 11.19 19.20 23.94
C ASP A 232 10.65 20.62 24.13
N VAL A 233 9.33 20.81 24.02
CA VAL A 233 8.71 22.13 24.20
C VAL A 233 8.34 22.40 25.66
N PRO A 234 8.58 23.62 26.17
CA PRO A 234 8.25 23.97 27.56
C PRO A 234 6.74 24.04 27.81
N GLU A 235 5.96 24.36 26.78
CA GLU A 235 4.50 24.39 26.82
C GLU A 235 3.93 23.77 25.54
N THR A 236 2.85 23.00 25.64
CA THR A 236 2.21 22.34 24.49
C THR A 236 1.80 23.32 23.39
N ILE A 237 1.51 24.57 23.72
CA ILE A 237 1.15 25.62 22.74
C ILE A 237 2.32 26.01 21.81
N GLN A 238 3.54 25.59 22.14
CA GLN A 238 4.73 25.82 21.34
C GLN A 238 5.06 24.63 20.44
N SER A 239 4.31 23.51 20.54
CA SER A 239 4.51 22.34 19.69
C SER A 239 4.13 22.63 18.24
N GLU A 240 4.76 21.89 17.32
CA GLU A 240 4.46 22.00 15.89
C GLU A 240 3.03 21.57 15.58
N LEU A 241 2.51 20.55 16.28
CA LEU A 241 1.12 20.14 16.14
C LEU A 241 0.16 21.26 16.54
N TYR A 242 0.45 22.01 17.61
CA TYR A 242 -0.37 23.15 18.00
C TYR A 242 -0.32 24.25 16.95
N ASN A 243 0.84 24.51 16.36
CA ASN A 243 0.98 25.48 15.28
C ASN A 243 0.13 25.11 14.05
N ILE A 244 0.13 23.83 13.66
CA ILE A 244 -0.66 23.34 12.52
C ILE A 244 -2.17 23.41 12.81
N VAL A 245 -2.59 22.96 14.00
CA VAL A 245 -4.03 22.81 14.32
C VAL A 245 -4.67 24.13 14.76
N TYR A 246 -3.97 24.91 15.57
CA TYR A 246 -4.51 26.11 16.19
C TYR A 246 -3.99 27.37 15.52
N SER A 247 -2.67 27.62 15.54
CA SER A 247 -2.12 28.92 15.13
C SER A 247 -2.32 29.22 13.64
N ALA A 248 -2.13 28.22 12.78
CA ALA A 248 -2.27 28.34 11.33
C ALA A 248 -3.74 28.36 10.87
N GLU A 249 -4.65 27.79 11.65
CA GLU A 249 -6.04 27.59 11.24
C GLU A 249 -7.00 28.35 12.16
N PHE A 250 -7.25 27.85 13.37
CA PHE A 250 -8.23 28.43 14.28
C PHE A 250 -7.91 29.87 14.71
N GLY A 251 -6.63 30.21 14.86
CA GLY A 251 -6.15 31.52 15.29
C GLY A 251 -6.23 32.60 14.21
N GLN A 252 -6.54 32.24 12.97
CA GLN A 252 -6.59 33.16 11.84
C GLN A 252 -8.04 33.54 11.48
N PHE A 253 -8.28 34.84 11.21
CA PHE A 253 -9.57 35.28 10.68
C PHE A 253 -9.84 34.62 9.32
N GLY A 254 -10.89 33.80 9.25
CA GLY A 254 -11.25 33.04 8.05
C GLY A 254 -10.51 31.70 7.88
N GLY A 255 -9.79 31.23 8.90
CA GLY A 255 -9.17 29.91 8.92
C GLY A 255 -10.20 28.77 8.98
N ARG A 256 -9.74 27.55 8.69
CA ARG A 256 -10.61 26.38 8.56
C ARG A 256 -10.18 25.34 9.59
N PRO A 257 -10.73 25.33 10.81
CA PRO A 257 -10.23 24.43 11.84
C PRO A 257 -10.43 22.95 11.47
N PHE A 258 -9.51 22.11 11.94
CA PHE A 258 -9.72 20.67 11.93
C PHE A 258 -10.90 20.31 12.84
N SER A 259 -11.86 19.55 12.31
CA SER A 259 -13.02 19.07 13.04
C SER A 259 -12.69 17.86 13.90
N VAL A 260 -11.77 17.01 13.42
CA VAL A 260 -11.30 15.82 14.14
C VAL A 260 -9.84 15.53 13.79
N ILE A 261 -9.10 15.02 14.77
CA ILE A 261 -7.74 14.50 14.61
C ILE A 261 -7.78 13.01 14.94
N ILE A 262 -7.23 12.18 14.06
CA ILE A 262 -7.17 10.72 14.20
C ILE A 262 -5.69 10.33 14.25
N GLY A 263 -5.28 9.56 15.27
CA GLY A 263 -3.97 8.94 15.32
C GLY A 263 -4.01 7.53 14.76
N ASN A 264 -3.36 7.30 13.63
CA ASN A 264 -3.15 6.00 13.00
C ASN A 264 -1.86 5.38 13.54
N TYR A 265 -1.90 5.00 14.81
CA TYR A 265 -0.81 4.37 15.54
C TYR A 265 -1.31 3.10 16.23
N ASP A 266 -0.44 2.10 16.36
CA ASP A 266 -0.66 0.93 17.22
C ASP A 266 -0.64 1.28 18.74
#